data_AF-A0A8K9WPR7-F1
#
_entry.id   AF-A0A8K9WPR7-F1
#
_cell.length_a   1.000
_cell.length_b   1.000
_cell.length_c   1.000
_cell.angle_alpha   90.00
_cell.angle_beta   90.00
_cell.angle_gamma   90.00
#
_symmetry.space_group_name_H-M   'P 1'
#
loop_
_entity.id
_entity.type
_entity.pdbx_description
1 polymer ?
#
loop_
_entity_poly.entity_id
_entity_poly.type
_entity_poly.pdbx_seq_one_letter_code
_entity_poly.pdbx_strand_id
1 'polypeptide(L)'
;MTLNVNENCPSIMMILSKENAIAEWREMMGPADPEQAMQVKPDSLRAQFAKSILENAVHGSSNVQHAMDNIKFIFGDIPAPNTCPTNPSDIFIQYI
;
A
#
# COMPACT_ATOMS: atom_id res chain seq x y z
N MET A 1 -12.83 2.69 -9.46
CA MET A 1 -14.18 2.49 -8.87
C MET A 1 -14.29 0.99 -8.72
N THR A 2 -14.04 0.40 -7.54
CA THR A 2 -14.94 0.38 -6.36
C THR A 2 -14.18 -0.05 -5.08
N LEU A 3 -14.56 0.50 -3.93
CA LEU A 3 -14.06 0.19 -2.57
C LEU A 3 -14.67 -1.10 -2.01
N ASN A 4 -13.87 -2.07 -1.55
CA ASN A 4 -14.07 -2.92 -0.36
C ASN A 4 -13.33 -4.25 -0.48
N VAL A 5 -12.42 -4.50 0.46
CA VAL A 5 -11.90 -5.84 0.79
C VAL A 5 -13.01 -6.67 1.47
N ASN A 6 -14.02 -7.04 0.69
CA ASN A 6 -15.08 -8.00 0.97
C ASN A 6 -15.55 -8.55 -0.40
N GLU A 7 -14.76 -9.45 -1.00
CA GLU A 7 -15.02 -10.30 -2.19
C GLU A 7 -15.69 -9.71 -3.47
N ASN A 8 -16.14 -8.46 -3.50
CA ASN A 8 -17.03 -7.92 -4.54
C ASN A 8 -16.76 -6.46 -4.95
N CYS A 9 -15.62 -5.88 -4.58
CA CYS A 9 -15.27 -4.54 -5.03
C CYS A 9 -13.93 -4.47 -5.79
N PRO A 10 -13.93 -3.92 -7.02
CA PRO A 10 -12.70 -3.78 -7.80
C PRO A 10 -11.71 -2.80 -7.18
N SER A 11 -10.71 -3.39 -6.53
CA SER A 11 -9.51 -2.73 -6.04
C SER A 11 -8.52 -2.41 -7.16
N ILE A 12 -7.73 -1.36 -6.93
CA ILE A 12 -6.58 -1.02 -7.78
C ILE A 12 -5.33 -1.57 -7.10
N MET A 13 -4.51 -2.33 -7.84
CA MET A 13 -3.21 -2.80 -7.39
C MET A 13 -2.10 -2.03 -8.11
N MET A 14 -1.11 -1.54 -7.38
CA MET A 14 -0.01 -0.75 -7.93
C MET A 14 1.32 -1.19 -7.32
N ILE A 15 2.38 -1.13 -8.11
CA ILE A 15 3.75 -1.27 -7.64
C ILE A 15 4.33 0.14 -7.55
N LEU A 16 4.64 0.58 -6.34
CA LEU A 16 5.29 1.85 -6.09
C LEU A 16 6.79 1.63 -5.93
N SER A 17 7.56 2.56 -6.46
CA SER A 17 9.01 2.54 -6.32
C SER A 17 9.59 3.87 -5.88
N LYS A 18 10.45 3.82 -4.86
CA LYS A 18 11.22 4.94 -4.31
C LYS A 18 12.23 4.42 -3.29
N GLU A 19 13.34 5.12 -3.08
CA GLU A 19 14.17 4.90 -1.90
C GLU A 19 13.31 4.89 -0.62
N ASN A 20 13.45 3.86 0.22
CA ASN A 20 12.64 3.68 1.44
C ASN A 20 11.12 3.62 1.21
N ALA A 21 10.66 3.14 0.05
CA ALA A 21 9.25 3.13 -0.36
C ALA A 21 8.30 2.60 0.73
N ILE A 22 8.69 1.54 1.43
CA ILE A 22 7.85 0.92 2.47
C ILE A 22 7.62 1.87 3.64
N ALA A 23 8.70 2.47 4.14
CA ALA A 23 8.64 3.35 5.30
C ALA A 23 7.82 4.61 4.97
N GLU A 24 8.13 5.23 3.83
CA GLU A 24 7.41 6.43 3.39
C GLU A 24 5.94 6.16 3.09
N TRP A 25 5.62 5.02 2.47
CA TRP A 25 4.23 4.66 2.21
C TRP A 25 3.45 4.44 3.50
N ARG A 26 4.03 3.75 4.48
CA ARG A 26 3.41 3.56 5.81
C ARG A 26 3.20 4.87 6.53
N GLU A 27 4.16 5.78 6.42
CA GLU A 27 4.06 7.12 6.95
C GLU A 27 2.92 7.93 6.28
N MET A 28 2.74 7.79 4.96
CA MET A 28 1.67 8.46 4.21
C MET A 28 0.28 7.89 4.53
N MET A 29 0.19 6.56 4.72
CA MET A 29 -1.05 5.89 5.11
C MET A 29 -1.53 6.33 6.50
N GLY A 30 -0.61 6.54 7.44
CA GLY A 30 -0.95 6.83 8.83
C GLY A 30 -1.37 5.58 9.64
N PRO A 31 -1.73 5.77 10.92
CA PRO A 31 -2.21 4.71 11.81
C PRO A 31 -3.36 3.89 11.21
N ALA A 32 -3.45 2.60 11.55
CA ALA A 32 -4.49 1.71 11.02
C ALA A 32 -5.88 2.06 11.55
N ASP A 33 -5.96 2.61 12.76
CA ASP A 33 -7.21 3.12 13.31
C ASP A 33 -7.47 4.54 12.76
N PRO A 34 -8.58 4.79 12.04
CA PRO A 34 -8.90 6.11 11.51
C PRO A 34 -9.06 7.18 12.58
N GLU A 35 -9.58 6.85 13.76
CA GLU A 35 -9.72 7.83 14.86
C GLU A 35 -8.33 8.25 15.36
N GLN A 36 -7.43 7.26 15.52
CA GLN A 36 -6.04 7.54 15.86
C GLN A 36 -5.34 8.31 14.74
N ALA A 37 -5.61 7.98 13.47
CA ALA A 37 -5.04 8.67 12.32
C ALA A 37 -5.47 10.14 12.28
N MET A 38 -6.75 10.43 12.52
CA MET A 38 -7.26 11.81 12.61
C MET A 38 -6.59 12.60 13.73
N GLN A 39 -6.24 11.96 14.85
CA GLN A 39 -5.57 12.63 15.95
C GLN A 39 -4.07 12.87 15.70
N VAL A 40 -3.37 11.86 15.19
CA VAL A 40 -1.89 11.86 15.08
C VAL A 40 -1.43 12.48 13.77
N LYS A 41 -2.14 12.21 12.67
CA LYS A 41 -1.78 12.68 11.32
C LYS A 41 -3.05 12.94 10.49
N PRO A 42 -3.76 14.06 10.73
CA PRO A 42 -5.02 14.39 10.05
C PRO A 42 -4.93 14.37 8.52
N ASP A 43 -3.77 14.69 7.97
CA ASP A 43 -3.53 14.71 6.51
C ASP A 43 -3.17 13.32 5.94
N SER A 44 -3.12 12.26 6.77
CA SER A 44 -2.84 10.90 6.28
C SER A 44 -4.01 10.33 5.48
N LEU A 45 -3.72 9.35 4.61
CA LEU A 45 -4.75 8.74 3.76
C LEU A 45 -5.84 8.06 4.59
N ARG A 46 -5.49 7.39 5.70
CA ARG A 46 -6.48 6.75 6.57
C ARG A 46 -7.32 7.76 7.33
N ALA A 47 -6.74 8.88 7.77
CA ALA A 47 -7.52 9.95 8.40
C ALA A 47 -8.54 10.57 7.44
N GLN A 48 -8.20 10.70 6.16
CA GLN A 48 -9.07 11.33 5.17
C GLN A 48 -10.10 10.39 4.53
N PHE A 49 -9.76 9.10 4.37
CA PHE A 49 -10.53 8.20 3.51
C PHE A 49 -10.99 6.88 4.15
N ALA A 50 -10.43 6.48 5.30
CA ALA A 50 -10.87 5.24 5.95
C ALA A 50 -12.23 5.44 6.63
N LYS A 51 -13.10 4.43 6.52
CA LYS A 51 -14.42 4.42 7.18
C LYS A 51 -14.39 3.72 8.52
N SER A 52 -13.54 2.71 8.66
CA SER A 52 -13.37 1.89 9.87
C SER A 52 -12.03 1.16 9.82
N ILE A 53 -11.65 0.51 10.92
CA ILE A 53 -10.44 -0.34 11.01
C ILE A 53 -10.47 -1.50 9.99
N LEU A 54 -11.64 -1.93 9.52
CA LEU A 54 -11.78 -2.98 8.50
C LEU A 54 -11.86 -2.39 7.08
N GLU A 55 -12.29 -1.14 6.94
CA GLU A 55 -12.43 -0.42 5.67
C GLU A 55 -11.44 0.76 5.62
N ASN A 56 -10.15 0.44 5.55
CA ASN A 56 -9.04 1.40 5.71
C ASN A 56 -8.70 2.24 4.46
N ALA A 57 -9.41 2.05 3.35
CA ALA A 57 -9.17 2.67 2.02
C ALA A 57 -7.81 2.40 1.36
N VAL A 58 -6.75 2.08 2.11
CA VAL A 58 -5.42 1.75 1.60
C VAL A 58 -4.77 0.65 2.42
N HIS A 59 -4.08 -0.24 1.70
CA HIS A 59 -3.22 -1.24 2.29
C HIS A 59 -1.83 -1.19 1.65
N GLY A 60 -0.90 -1.77 2.38
CA GLY A 60 0.41 -2.03 1.89
C GLY A 60 1.12 -3.18 2.61
N SER A 61 2.10 -3.79 1.94
CA SER A 61 3.05 -4.73 2.56
C SER A 61 3.68 -4.18 3.87
N SER A 62 4.14 -5.09 4.72
CA SER A 62 4.77 -4.73 5.99
C SER A 62 6.30 -4.63 5.90
N ASN A 63 6.90 -5.32 4.93
CA ASN A 63 8.34 -5.39 4.71
C ASN A 63 8.64 -5.77 3.25
N VAL A 64 9.92 -5.74 2.89
CA VAL A 64 10.43 -6.00 1.54
C VAL A 64 10.09 -7.42 1.08
N GLN A 65 10.26 -8.42 1.95
CA GLN A 65 9.98 -9.80 1.59
C GLN A 65 8.50 -9.98 1.20
N HIS A 66 7.58 -9.45 2.02
CA HIS A 66 6.15 -9.46 1.71
C HIS A 66 5.81 -8.66 0.44
N ALA A 67 6.52 -7.56 0.16
CA ALA A 67 6.34 -6.84 -1.09
C ALA A 67 6.72 -7.72 -2.29
N MET A 68 7.90 -8.36 -2.26
CA MET A 68 8.35 -9.22 -3.36
C MET A 68 7.46 -10.45 -3.56
N ASP A 69 7.04 -11.10 -2.48
CA ASP A 69 6.16 -12.28 -2.54
C ASP A 69 4.79 -11.91 -3.13
N ASN A 70 4.20 -10.79 -2.67
CA ASN A 70 2.93 -10.32 -3.21
C ASN A 70 3.06 -9.86 -4.68
N ILE A 71 4.19 -9.27 -5.08
CA ILE A 71 4.43 -8.82 -6.46
C ILE A 71 4.43 -10.02 -7.38
N LYS A 72 5.20 -11.04 -7.01
CA LYS A 72 5.27 -12.28 -7.76
C LYS A 72 3.92 -12.99 -7.82
N PHE A 73 3.16 -12.98 -6.73
CA PHE A 73 1.83 -13.59 -6.67
C PHE A 73 0.80 -12.88 -7.57
N ILE A 74 0.79 -11.55 -7.56
CA ILE A 74 -0.23 -10.73 -8.26
C ILE A 74 0.14 -10.50 -9.73
N PHE A 75 1.40 -10.16 -10.01
CA PHE A 75 1.85 -9.69 -11.32
C PHE A 75 2.74 -10.70 -12.06
N GLY A 76 3.07 -11.82 -11.43
CA GLY A 76 3.98 -12.82 -12.00
C GLY A 76 5.41 -12.32 -12.10
N ASP A 77 6.15 -12.86 -13.07
CA ASP A 77 7.51 -12.40 -13.37
C ASP A 77 7.44 -11.07 -14.12
N ILE A 78 7.75 -9.98 -13.42
CA ILE A 78 7.82 -8.66 -14.04
C ILE A 78 9.14 -8.58 -14.82
N PRO A 79 9.12 -8.43 -16.16
CA PRO A 79 10.33 -8.21 -16.92
C PRO A 79 10.93 -6.90 -16.42
N ALA A 80 12.15 -6.91 -15.90
CA ALA A 80 12.78 -5.73 -15.32
C ALA A 80 12.65 -4.54 -16.30
N PRO A 81 11.79 -3.52 -16.02
CA PRO A 81 11.84 -2.31 -16.81
C PRO A 81 13.23 -1.68 -16.61
N ASN A 82 13.66 -0.92 -17.61
CA ASN A 82 14.87 -0.09 -17.56
C ASN A 82 14.80 1.02 -16.46
N THR A 83 13.76 0.99 -15.63
CA THR A 83 13.44 1.85 -14.50
C THR A 83 13.05 1.05 -13.25
N CYS A 84 13.22 -0.28 -13.24
CA CYS A 84 12.93 -1.09 -12.06
C CYS A 84 13.99 -0.78 -10.99
N PRO A 85 13.59 -0.54 -9.74
CA PRO A 85 14.57 -0.39 -8.67
C PRO A 85 15.38 -1.66 -8.57
N THR A 86 16.70 -1.53 -8.70
CA THR A 86 17.63 -2.64 -8.54
C THR A 86 17.73 -3.08 -7.09
N ASN A 87 17.16 -2.30 -6.16
CA ASN A 87 17.17 -2.57 -4.74
C ASN A 87 15.77 -2.96 -4.25
N PRO A 88 15.61 -4.18 -3.68
CA PRO A 88 14.35 -4.62 -3.09
C PRO A 88 13.77 -3.68 -2.02
N SER A 89 14.59 -2.87 -1.33
CA SER A 89 14.10 -1.89 -0.35
C SER A 89 13.21 -0.80 -0.94
N ASP A 90 13.27 -0.64 -2.26
CA ASP A 90 12.70 0.50 -2.94
C ASP A 90 11.35 0.19 -3.58
N ILE A 91 10.80 -1.00 -3.33
CA ILE A 91 9.59 -1.49 -4.00
C ILE A 91 8.51 -1.84 -2.99
N PHE A 92 7.26 -1.56 -3.36
CA PHE A 92 6.10 -1.89 -2.57
C PHE A 92 4.83 -2.12 -3.37
N ILE A 93 3.89 -2.92 -2.85
CA ILE A 93 2.54 -3.00 -3.42
C ILE A 93 1.55 -2.21 -2.60
N GLN A 94 0.89 -1.27 -3.27
CA GLN A 94 -0.32 -0.66 -2.77
C GLN A 94 -1.54 -1.37 -3.34
N TYR A 95 -2.55 -1.56 -2.50
CA TYR A 95 -3.91 -1.82 -2.96
C TYR A 95 -4.93 -0.96 -2.21
N ILE A 96 -5.99 -0.54 -2.91
CA ILE A 96 -7.10 0.32 -2.44
C ILE A 96 -8.36 -0.52 -2.30
#